data_AF-A0A965CU58-F1
#
_entry.id   AF-A0A965CU58-F1
#
_cell.length_a   1.000
_cell.length_b   1.000
_cell.length_c   1.000
_cell.angle_alpha   90.00
_cell.angle_beta   90.00
_cell.angle_gamma   90.00
#
_symmetry.space_group_name_H-M   'P 1'
#
loop_
_entity.id
_entity.type
_entity.pdbx_description
1 polymer ?
#
loop_
_entity_poly.entity_id
_entity_poly.type
_entity_poly.pdbx_seq_one_letter_code
_entity_poly.pdbx_strand_id
1 'polypeptide(L)' 'MSGEITVTFSNVAETLPYVESKRLRGIAITSLKRRANMPDMPTIAETVPGYEFLTWHVIMAPKGLNS' A
#
# COMPACT_ATOMS: atom_id res chain seq x y z
N MET A 1 17.49 3.02 -10.20
CA MET A 1 16.80 4.18 -9.62
C MET A 1 17.85 5.00 -8.90
N SER A 2 18.34 6.07 -9.57
CA SER A 2 19.25 7.06 -8.99
C SER A 2 18.59 7.65 -7.73
N GLY A 3 19.34 7.79 -6.64
CA GLY A 3 18.83 8.00 -5.28
C GLY A 3 18.17 9.35 -4.97
N GLU A 4 17.26 9.83 -5.82
CA GLU A 4 16.57 11.13 -5.67
C GLU A 4 15.25 11.06 -4.88
N ILE A 5 14.71 9.87 -4.59
CA ILE A 5 13.47 9.74 -3.81
C ILE A 5 13.77 9.18 -2.42
N THR A 6 13.65 10.02 -1.41
CA THR A 6 13.91 9.65 0.00
C THR A 6 12.79 8.78 0.59
N VAL A 7 11.53 9.06 0.27
CA VAL A 7 10.34 8.32 0.71
C VAL A 7 9.27 8.42 -0.38
N THR A 8 8.48 7.37 -0.56
CA THR A 8 7.32 7.37 -1.46
C THR A 8 6.14 6.63 -0.85
N PHE A 9 4.93 7.00 -1.28
CA PHE A 9 3.71 6.24 -1.04
C PHE A 9 3.38 5.46 -2.31
N SER A 10 3.16 4.16 -2.17
CA SER A 10 2.87 3.29 -3.30
C SER A 10 1.94 2.16 -2.89
N ASN A 11 1.36 1.48 -3.87
CA ASN A 11 0.51 0.34 -3.64
C ASN A 11 1.33 -0.82 -3.09
N VAL A 12 0.87 -1.40 -1.99
CA VAL A 12 1.54 -2.54 -1.32
C VAL A 12 1.70 -3.72 -2.27
N ALA A 13 0.72 -3.98 -3.13
CA ALA A 13 0.80 -5.10 -4.08
C ALA A 13 1.95 -4.95 -5.08
N GLU A 14 2.25 -3.73 -5.49
CA GLU A 14 3.32 -3.44 -6.46
C GLU A 14 4.70 -3.45 -5.78
N THR A 15 4.76 -3.02 -4.53
CA THR A 15 6.04 -2.81 -3.82
C THR A 15 6.50 -3.98 -2.97
N LEU A 16 5.60 -4.86 -2.55
CA LEU A 16 5.92 -5.98 -1.67
C LEU A 16 7.07 -6.87 -2.18
N PRO A 17 7.14 -7.26 -3.47
CA PRO A 17 8.27 -8.07 -3.96
C PRO A 17 9.63 -7.36 -3.82
N TYR A 18 9.65 -6.03 -3.89
CA TYR A 18 10.88 -5.23 -3.72
C TYR A 18 11.27 -5.09 -2.25
N VAL A 19 10.29 -5.06 -1.36
CA VAL A 19 10.51 -5.09 0.11
C VAL A 19 11.06 -6.45 0.52
N GLU A 20 10.46 -7.54 0.04
CA GLU A 20 10.92 -8.91 0.28
C GLU A 20 12.32 -9.15 -0.31
N SER A 21 12.60 -8.63 -1.51
CA SER A 21 13.92 -8.70 -2.13
C SER A 21 14.94 -7.71 -1.52
N LYS A 22 14.59 -6.99 -0.44
CA LYS A 22 15.43 -5.98 0.23
C LYS A 22 15.94 -4.84 -0.67
N ARG A 23 15.29 -4.61 -1.82
CA ARG A 23 15.60 -3.49 -2.71
C ARG A 23 14.95 -2.19 -2.25
N LEU A 24 13.83 -2.30 -1.51
CA LEU A 24 13.17 -1.21 -0.81
C LEU A 24 13.05 -1.54 0.67
N ARG A 25 13.03 -0.50 1.51
CA ARG A 25 12.70 -0.63 2.93
C ARG A 25 11.26 -0.19 3.13
N GLY A 26 10.37 -1.13 3.46
CA GLY A 26 9.03 -0.80 3.95
C GLY A 26 9.13 -0.14 5.33
N ILE A 27 8.43 0.99 5.52
CA ILE A 27 8.46 1.77 6.77
C ILE A 27 7.15 1.58 7.55
N ALA A 28 6.02 1.73 6.88
CA ALA A 28 4.68 1.53 7.44
C ALA A 28 3.66 1.30 6.32
N ILE A 29 2.50 0.74 6.66
CA ILE A 29 1.32 0.72 5.79
C ILE A 29 0.32 1.81 6.19
N THR A 30 -0.58 2.14 5.26
CA THR A 30 -1.55 3.24 5.40
C THR A 30 -2.96 2.79 5.84
N SER A 31 -3.20 1.47 5.99
CA SER A 31 -4.47 0.95 6.49
C SER A 31 -4.57 1.08 8.02
N LEU A 32 -5.78 1.24 8.57
CA LEU A 32 -5.97 1.38 10.03
C LEU A 32 -5.42 0.23 10.87
N LYS A 33 -5.30 -0.96 10.29
CA LYS A 33 -4.79 -2.16 10.95
C LYS A 33 -3.67 -2.78 10.14
N ARG A 34 -2.75 -3.46 10.84
CA ARG A 34 -1.75 -4.32 10.22
C ARG A 34 -2.42 -5.40 9.37
N ARG A 35 -1.77 -5.81 8.28
CA ARG A 35 -2.27 -6.91 7.44
C ARG A 35 -1.78 -8.24 7.97
N ALA A 36 -2.62 -9.27 7.90
CA ALA A 36 -2.27 -10.61 8.39
C ALA A 36 -1.04 -11.21 7.68
N ASN A 37 -0.83 -10.87 6.41
CA ASN A 37 0.33 -11.31 5.62
C ASN A 37 1.58 -10.41 5.81
N MET A 38 1.49 -9.36 6.62
CA MET A 38 2.61 -8.44 6.92
C MET A 38 2.55 -7.99 8.40
N PRO A 39 2.60 -8.93 9.36
CA PRO A 39 2.36 -8.62 10.78
C PRO A 39 3.44 -7.71 11.39
N ASP A 40 4.66 -7.76 10.85
CA ASP A 40 5.81 -6.99 11.35
C ASP A 40 5.81 -5.53 10.88
N MET A 41 4.99 -5.19 9.87
CA MET A 41 4.91 -3.84 9.32
C MET A 41 3.90 -3.02 10.13
N PRO A 42 4.30 -1.92 10.80
CA PRO A 42 3.37 -1.08 11.54
C PRO A 42 2.45 -0.30 10.61
N THR A 43 1.32 0.18 11.14
CA THR A 43 0.50 1.19 10.46
C THR A 43 0.91 2.59 10.88
N ILE A 44 0.75 3.57 9.98
CA ILE A 44 0.85 4.99 10.33
C ILE A 44 -0.16 5.35 11.43
N ALA A 45 -1.32 4.68 11.50
CA ALA A 45 -2.34 4.90 12.51
C ALA A 45 -1.87 4.63 13.95
N GLU A 46 -0.80 3.84 14.15
CA GLU A 46 -0.19 3.61 15.47
C GLU A 46 0.54 4.86 16.00
N THR A 47 1.00 5.74 15.10
CA THR A 47 1.71 6.99 15.45
C THR A 47 0.83 8.22 15.24
N VAL A 48 -0.03 8.22 14.22
CA VAL A 48 -0.97 9.30 13.89
C VAL A 48 -2.40 8.75 13.96
N PRO A 49 -3.08 8.86 15.11
CA PRO A 49 -4.40 8.26 15.32
C PRO A 49 -5.41 8.67 14.24
N GLY A 50 -6.10 7.69 13.68
CA GLY A 50 -7.11 7.91 12.63
C GLY A 50 -6.56 8.13 11.22
N TYR A 51 -5.25 8.09 11.01
CA TYR A 51 -4.68 8.16 9.67
C TYR A 51 -5.07 6.92 8.86
N GLU A 52 -5.76 7.13 7.75
CA GLU A 52 -6.08 6.08 6.77
C GLU A 52 -6.00 6.62 5.35
N PHE A 53 -5.29 5.88 4.50
CA PHE A 53 -5.28 6.13 3.06
C PHE A 53 -5.32 4.81 2.30
N LEU A 54 -6.44 4.53 1.64
CA LEU A 54 -6.67 3.26 0.96
C LEU A 54 -6.85 3.49 -0.54
N THR A 55 -6.15 2.67 -1.33
CA THR A 55 -6.42 2.55 -2.77
C THR A 55 -7.64 1.66 -2.98
N TRP A 56 -8.66 2.19 -3.64
CA TRP A 56 -9.83 1.42 -4.06
C TRP A 56 -9.77 1.16 -5.57
N HIS A 57 -10.27 0.00 -5.98
CA HIS A 57 -10.37 -0.39 -7.39
C HIS A 57 -11.84 -0.61 -7.69
N VAL A 58 -12.31 -0.12 -8.83
CA VAL A 58 -13.69 -0.32 -9.29
C VAL A 58 -13.67 -0.92 -10.69
N ILE A 59 -14.56 -1.88 -10.90
CA ILE A 59 -14.88 -2.40 -12.21
C ILE A 59 -16.11 -1.63 -12.70
N MET A 60 -16.01 -0.98 -13.86
CA MET A 60 -17.12 -0.27 -14.50
C MET A 60 -17.41 -0.90 -15.84
N ALA A 61 -18.70 -0.99 -16.20
CA ALA A 61 -19.15 -1.43 -17.51
C ALA A 61 -20.07 -0.36 -18.12
N PRO A 62 -20.12 -0.24 -19.47
CA PRO A 62 -21.06 0.63 -20.14
C PRO A 62 -22.51 0.29 -19.78
N LYS A 63 -23.36 1.31 -19.70
CA LYS A 63 -24.81 1.10 -19.59
C LYS A 63 -25.29 0.35 -20.84
N GLY A 64 -25.87 -0.83 -20.65
CA GLY A 64 -26.39 -1.67 -21.76
C GLY A 64 -25.45 -2.79 -22.21
N LEU A 65 -24.48 -3.21 -21.40
CA LEU A 65 -23.72 -4.43 -21.65
C LEU A 65 -24.68 -5.65 -21.61
N ASN A 66 -25.06 -6.14 -22.79
CA ASN A 66 -25.81 -7.39 -22.92
C ASN A 66 -24.83 -8.57 -22.83
N SER A 67 -25.23 -9.60 -22.10
CA SER A 67 -24.52 -10.86 -21.90
C SER A 67 -24.39 -11.68 -23.19
#